data_AF-A0A962B2X0-F1
#
_entry.id   AF-A0A962B2X0-F1
#
_cell.length_a   1.000
_cell.length_b   1.000
_cell.length_c   1.000
_cell.angle_alpha   90.00
_cell.angle_beta   90.00
_cell.angle_gamma   90.00
#
_symmetry.space_group_name_H-M   'P 1'
#
loop_
_entity.id
_entity.type
_entity.pdbx_description
1 polymer ?
#
loop_
_entity_poly.entity_id
_entity_poly.type
_entity_poly.pdbx_seq_one_letter_code
_entity_poly.pdbx_strand_id
1 'polypeptide(L)'
;MRQIREPLADRYRNIILEGFDPVAAGGFTQVPNVILKSTDLSVGAKLAYAMLLSYAWQNDFCFPGQETLAEDMGVSKRSVISFIKELSATGHVSVKRQGLGRVNVYTLHAKISRKTR
;
A
#
# COMPACT_ATOMS: atom_id res chain seq x y z
N MET A 1 -7.19 11.37 -23.53
CA MET A 1 -7.65 11.19 -22.14
C MET A 1 -8.73 10.13 -22.13
N ARG A 2 -8.44 8.90 -21.68
CA ARG A 2 -9.43 7.82 -21.63
C ARG A 2 -10.28 7.97 -20.37
N GLN A 3 -11.58 7.96 -20.62
CA GLN A 3 -12.70 8.14 -19.73
C GLN A 3 -12.77 7.01 -18.69
N ILE A 4 -12.52 7.33 -17.42
CA ILE A 4 -12.82 6.45 -16.26
C ILE A 4 -14.19 6.87 -15.74
N ARG A 5 -15.25 6.37 -16.39
CA ARG A 5 -16.65 6.40 -15.96
C ARG A 5 -17.24 5.19 -16.69
N GLU A 6 -17.39 3.98 -16.16
CA GLU A 6 -18.02 3.44 -14.95
C GLU A 6 -17.77 1.89 -14.98
N PRO A 7 -17.98 1.07 -13.92
CA PRO A 7 -19.13 1.16 -13.01
C PRO A 7 -18.85 0.69 -11.56
N LEU A 8 -18.54 1.62 -10.66
CA LEU A 8 -18.84 1.40 -9.24
C LEU A 8 -20.33 1.63 -8.94
N ALA A 9 -20.99 2.49 -9.74
CA ALA A 9 -22.40 2.85 -9.56
C ALA A 9 -23.38 1.67 -9.74
N ASP A 10 -23.10 0.73 -10.65
CA ASP A 10 -24.03 -0.37 -10.95
C ASP A 10 -24.12 -1.44 -9.85
N ARG A 11 -23.13 -1.53 -8.96
CA ARG A 11 -23.04 -2.59 -7.95
C ARG A 11 -23.88 -2.31 -6.69
N TYR A 12 -24.30 -1.06 -6.51
CA TYR A 12 -25.00 -0.59 -5.30
C TYR A 12 -26.42 -0.07 -5.59
N ARG A 13 -27.03 -0.46 -6.72
CA ARG A 13 -28.35 0.05 -7.16
C ARG A 13 -29.50 -0.09 -6.15
N ASN A 14 -29.35 -0.97 -5.15
CA ASN A 14 -30.38 -1.21 -4.11
C ASN A 14 -29.90 -0.90 -2.68
N ILE A 15 -28.75 -0.24 -2.50
CA ILE A 15 -28.22 0.08 -1.17
C ILE A 15 -28.08 1.60 -1.05
N ILE A 16 -28.94 2.21 -0.24
CA ILE A 16 -28.83 3.61 0.16
C ILE A 16 -27.91 3.65 1.37
N LEU A 17 -26.71 4.20 1.19
CA LEU A 17 -25.81 4.46 2.31
C LEU A 17 -26.05 5.89 2.80
N GLU A 18 -26.92 6.05 3.79
CA GLU A 18 -27.13 7.34 4.46
C GLU A 18 -25.84 7.76 5.19
N GLY A 19 -25.26 8.91 4.81
CA GLY A 19 -23.99 9.41 5.35
C GLY A 19 -22.73 8.94 4.61
N PHE A 20 -22.86 8.26 3.46
CA PHE A 20 -21.70 7.86 2.66
C PHE A 20 -21.15 9.05 1.88
N ASP A 21 -20.02 9.56 2.37
CA ASP A 21 -19.24 10.58 1.68
C ASP A 21 -18.72 10.01 0.35
N PRO A 22 -18.95 10.69 -0.80
CA PRO A 22 -18.30 10.36 -2.07
C PRO A 22 -16.79 10.13 -1.96
N VAL A 23 -16.12 10.73 -0.97
CA VAL A 23 -14.70 10.49 -0.65
C VAL A 23 -14.40 9.02 -0.33
N ALA A 24 -15.31 8.30 0.34
CA ALA A 24 -15.14 6.88 0.67
C ALA A 24 -15.47 5.92 -0.48
N ALA A 25 -16.01 6.43 -1.61
CA ALA A 25 -16.38 5.61 -2.76
C ALA A 25 -15.18 4.89 -3.40
N GLY A 26 -13.96 5.41 -3.22
CA GLY A 26 -12.71 4.77 -3.63
C GLY A 26 -12.23 3.63 -2.71
N GLY A 27 -12.97 3.34 -1.64
CA GLY A 27 -12.59 2.39 -0.60
C GLY A 27 -11.64 2.98 0.45
N PHE A 28 -11.25 2.15 1.42
CA PHE A 28 -10.31 2.53 2.48
C PHE A 28 -9.29 1.41 2.71
N THR A 29 -8.14 1.79 3.25
CA THR A 29 -7.08 0.86 3.62
C THR A 29 -7.03 0.73 5.14
N GLN A 30 -7.25 -0.49 5.65
CA GLN A 30 -7.08 -0.77 7.08
C GLN A 30 -5.61 -1.01 7.41
N VAL A 31 -5.04 -0.29 8.37
CA VAL A 31 -3.64 -0.47 8.75
C VAL A 31 -3.56 -1.06 10.16
N PRO A 32 -2.79 -2.13 10.40
CA PRO A 32 -2.64 -2.69 11.74
C PRO A 32 -2.09 -1.64 12.72
N ASN A 33 -2.73 -1.54 13.89
CA ASN A 33 -2.35 -0.55 14.91
C ASN A 33 -0.89 -0.70 15.39
N VAL A 34 -0.32 -1.92 15.32
CA VAL A 34 1.09 -2.15 15.63
C VAL A 34 2.03 -1.39 14.69
N ILE A 35 1.63 -1.19 13.42
CA ILE A 35 2.38 -0.37 12.46
C ILE A 35 2.15 1.12 12.75
N LEU A 36 0.89 1.53 12.88
CA LEU A 36 0.52 2.92 13.13
C LEU A 36 1.18 3.49 14.39
N LYS A 37 1.20 2.69 15.46
CA LYS A 37 1.72 3.08 16.78
C LYS A 37 3.20 2.75 16.99
N SER A 38 3.89 2.12 16.03
CA SER A 38 5.31 1.80 16.18
C SER A 38 6.15 3.08 16.31
N THR A 39 6.99 3.17 17.33
CA THR A 39 7.99 4.26 17.48
C THR A 39 9.29 3.98 16.72
N ASP A 40 9.47 2.74 16.27
CA ASP A 40 10.65 2.28 15.55
C ASP A 40 10.54 2.49 14.03
N LEU A 41 9.37 2.92 13.56
CA LEU A 41 9.09 3.24 12.17
C LEU A 41 8.92 4.74 11.96
N SER A 42 9.57 5.25 10.93
CA SER A 42 9.36 6.60 10.42
C SER A 42 7.95 6.77 9.89
N VAL A 43 7.45 8.01 9.92
CA VAL A 43 6.12 8.36 9.37
C VAL A 43 6.01 7.93 7.89
N GLY A 44 7.09 8.11 7.12
CA GLY A 44 7.14 7.70 5.72
C GLY A 44 7.11 6.18 5.53
N ALA A 45 7.78 5.42 6.40
CA ALA A 45 7.70 3.96 6.39
C ALA A 45 6.29 3.45 6.70
N LYS A 46 5.60 4.07 7.66
CA LYS A 46 4.20 3.75 7.96
C LYS A 46 3.29 4.00 6.76
N LEU A 47 3.46 5.14 6.09
CA LEU A 47 2.68 5.48 4.88
C LEU A 47 2.98 4.51 3.73
N ALA A 48 4.24 4.15 3.51
CA ALA A 48 4.62 3.16 2.50
C ALA A 48 3.97 1.80 2.76
N TYR A 49 3.93 1.35 4.03
CA TYR A 49 3.25 0.11 4.40
C TYR A 49 1.73 0.18 4.11
N ALA A 50 1.09 1.30 4.46
CA ALA A 50 -0.32 1.52 4.15
C ALA A 50 -0.58 1.50 2.64
N MET A 51 0.27 2.12 1.82
CA MET A 51 0.11 2.06 0.37
C MET A 51 0.29 0.66 -0.20
N LEU A 52 1.29 -0.09 0.26
CA LEU A 52 1.42 -1.49 -0.13
C LEU A 52 0.16 -2.31 0.22
N LEU A 53 -0.50 -2.03 1.36
CA LEU A 53 -1.79 -2.64 1.71
C LEU A 53 -2.92 -2.22 0.77
N SER A 54 -3.01 -0.94 0.43
CA SER A 54 -4.02 -0.40 -0.51
C SER A 54 -3.97 -1.15 -1.85
N TYR A 55 -2.75 -1.29 -2.39
CA TYR A 55 -2.48 -2.02 -3.63
C TYR A 55 -2.77 -3.53 -3.52
N ALA A 56 -2.54 -4.13 -2.35
CA ALA A 56 -2.84 -5.54 -2.13
C ALA A 56 -4.36 -5.83 -2.11
N TRP A 57 -5.18 -4.89 -1.64
CA TRP A 57 -6.64 -5.07 -1.53
C TRP A 57 -7.43 -4.72 -2.79
N GLN A 58 -6.93 -3.85 -3.68
CA GLN A 58 -7.66 -3.38 -4.87
C GLN A 58 -7.61 -4.30 -6.11
N ASN A 59 -7.29 -5.59 -5.94
CA ASN A 59 -7.67 -6.65 -6.90
C ASN A 59 -6.95 -6.72 -8.28
N ASP A 60 -5.63 -6.55 -8.38
CA ASP A 60 -4.93 -6.99 -9.62
C ASP A 60 -3.53 -7.59 -9.46
N PHE A 61 -3.05 -7.87 -8.25
CA PHE A 61 -1.68 -8.37 -8.01
C PHE A 61 -0.56 -7.55 -8.68
N CYS A 62 -0.89 -6.36 -9.19
CA CYS A 62 0.03 -5.45 -9.84
C CYS A 62 0.78 -4.73 -8.73
N PHE A 63 1.87 -5.36 -8.28
CA PHE A 63 2.75 -4.77 -7.30
C PHE A 63 3.30 -3.46 -7.88
N PRO A 64 3.09 -2.32 -7.21
CA PRO A 64 3.46 -1.05 -7.80
C PRO A 64 4.98 -0.98 -7.95
N GLY A 65 5.41 -0.39 -9.06
CA GLY A 65 6.79 0.10 -9.18
C GLY A 65 7.08 1.12 -8.09
N GLN A 66 8.37 1.33 -7.78
CA GLN A 66 8.75 2.33 -6.77
C GLN A 66 8.44 3.75 -7.24
N GLU A 67 8.43 3.98 -8.55
CA GLU A 67 7.95 5.21 -9.19
C GLU A 67 6.47 5.45 -8.92
N THR A 68 5.61 4.47 -9.18
CA THR A 68 4.17 4.58 -8.92
C THR A 68 3.88 4.84 -7.44
N LEU A 69 4.55 4.11 -6.53
CA LEU A 69 4.44 4.40 -5.09
C LEU A 69 4.87 5.83 -4.76
N ALA A 70 5.89 6.35 -5.41
CA ALA A 70 6.40 7.68 -5.14
C ALA A 70 5.41 8.77 -5.59
N GLU A 71 4.81 8.59 -6.76
CA GLU A 71 3.76 9.47 -7.30
C GLU A 71 2.55 9.51 -6.36
N ASP A 72 2.00 8.35 -5.99
CA ASP A 72 0.81 8.29 -5.12
C ASP A 72 1.07 8.79 -3.70
N MET A 73 2.27 8.56 -3.18
CA MET A 73 2.66 9.05 -1.86
C MET A 73 3.05 10.54 -1.88
N GLY A 74 3.22 11.15 -3.06
CA GLY A 74 3.66 12.54 -3.19
C GLY A 74 5.10 12.76 -2.70
N VAL A 75 5.99 11.78 -2.85
CA VAL A 75 7.39 11.85 -2.39
C VAL A 75 8.36 11.45 -3.50
N SER A 76 9.66 11.67 -3.28
CA SER A 76 10.67 11.19 -4.24
C SER A 76 10.78 9.65 -4.24
N LYS A 77 11.14 9.06 -5.39
CA LYS A 77 11.51 7.63 -5.48
C LYS A 77 12.59 7.24 -4.46
N ARG A 78 13.54 8.14 -4.20
CA ARG A 78 14.59 7.92 -3.19
C ARG A 78 14.01 7.75 -1.79
N SER A 79 12.99 8.53 -1.44
CA SER A 79 12.26 8.41 -0.18
C SER A 79 11.57 7.06 -0.07
N VAL A 80 10.83 6.64 -1.11
CA VAL A 80 10.19 5.32 -1.17
C VAL A 80 11.20 4.19 -0.99
N ILE A 81 12.34 4.25 -1.66
CA ILE A 81 13.42 3.26 -1.50
C ILE A 81 13.90 3.21 -0.04
N SER A 82 14.07 4.36 0.61
CA SER A 82 14.47 4.43 2.01
C SER A 82 13.43 3.80 2.93
N PHE A 83 12.16 4.13 2.74
CA PHE A 83 11.04 3.61 3.53
C PHE A 83 10.90 2.08 3.38
N ILE A 84 11.01 1.56 2.15
CA ILE A 84 10.98 0.10 1.91
C ILE A 84 12.19 -0.60 2.55
N LYS A 85 13.38 0.01 2.50
CA LYS A 85 14.57 -0.52 3.17
C LYS A 85 14.37 -0.58 4.69
N GLU A 86 13.82 0.47 5.28
CA GLU A 86 13.50 0.53 6.70
C GLU A 86 12.51 -0.57 7.12
N LEU A 87 11.40 -0.70 6.39
CA LEU A 87 10.42 -1.77 6.59
C LEU A 87 11.03 -3.17 6.44
N SER A 88 11.99 -3.33 5.52
CA SER A 88 12.70 -4.60 5.34
C SER A 88 13.67 -4.89 6.48
N ALA A 89 14.39 -3.87 6.96
CA ALA A 89 15.33 -4.00 8.07
C ALA A 89 14.63 -4.35 9.39
N THR A 90 13.42 -3.81 9.58
CA THR A 90 12.57 -4.05 10.76
C THR A 90 11.68 -5.30 10.62
N GLY A 91 11.72 -6.00 9.48
CA GLY A 91 11.02 -7.26 9.26
C GLY A 91 9.52 -7.12 8.94
N HIS A 92 9.04 -5.91 8.66
CA HIS A 92 7.64 -5.66 8.29
C HIS A 92 7.36 -5.96 6.81
N VAL A 93 8.37 -5.87 5.94
CA VAL A 93 8.25 -6.15 4.51
C VAL A 93 9.41 -7.04 4.04
N SER A 94 9.14 -7.91 3.08
CA SER A 94 10.18 -8.60 2.30
C SER A 94 10.03 -8.27 0.82
N VAL A 95 11.14 -8.06 0.13
CA VAL A 95 11.17 -7.65 -1.27
C VAL A 95 11.85 -8.72 -2.11
N LYS A 96 11.12 -9.30 -3.08
CA LYS A 96 11.68 -10.20 -4.08
C LYS A 96 11.78 -9.49 -5.42
N ARG A 97 13.01 -9.27 -5.89
CA ARG A 97 13.28 -8.74 -7.23
C ARG A 97 13.04 -9.82 -8.28
N GLN A 98 12.34 -9.47 -9.36
CA GLN A 98 11.94 -10.45 -10.39
C GLN A 98 12.79 -10.41 -11.67
N GLY A 99 13.81 -9.54 -11.75
CA GLY A 99 14.67 -9.41 -12.94
C GLY A 99 14.16 -8.38 -13.96
N LEU A 100 14.83 -8.33 -15.12
CA LEU A 100 14.72 -7.29 -16.16
C LEU A 100 13.28 -6.80 -16.40
N GLY A 101 13.02 -5.54 -16.03
CA GLY A 101 11.77 -4.82 -16.30
C GLY A 101 10.56 -5.24 -15.47
N ARG A 102 10.68 -6.25 -14.60
CA ARG A 102 9.57 -6.72 -13.77
C ARG A 102 9.50 -5.97 -12.45
N VAL A 103 8.28 -5.66 -12.02
CA VAL A 103 8.02 -5.03 -10.72
C VAL A 103 8.46 -5.95 -9.58
N ASN A 104 8.85 -5.35 -8.46
CA ASN A 104 9.19 -6.11 -7.27
C ASN A 104 7.95 -6.77 -6.69
N VAL A 105 8.10 -7.96 -6.12
CA VAL A 105 7.06 -8.56 -5.28
C VAL A 105 7.33 -8.18 -3.83
N TYR A 106 6.31 -7.61 -3.18
CA TYR A 106 6.36 -7.23 -1.78
C TYR A 106 5.53 -8.21 -0.95
N THR A 107 6.10 -8.74 0.12
CA THR A 107 5.40 -9.55 1.12
C THR A 107 5.30 -8.75 2.41
N LEU A 108 4.08 -8.50 2.89
CA LEU A 108 3.82 -7.75 4.11
C LEU A 108 3.65 -8.72 5.28
N HIS A 109 4.35 -8.47 6.37
CA HIS A 109 4.34 -9.32 7.56
C HIS A 109 3.51 -8.66 8.67
N ALA A 110 2.43 -9.32 9.08
CA ALA A 110 1.59 -8.88 10.20
C ALA A 110 2.15 -9.31 11.58
N LYS A 111 3.08 -10.29 11.59
CA LYS A 111 3.83 -10.73 12.77
C LYS A 111 5.31 -10.71 12.43
N ILE A 112 6.10 -9.97 13.21
CA ILE A 112 7.55 -9.93 13.06
C ILE A 112 8.10 -11.14 13.81
N SER A 113 8.65 -12.14 13.11
CA SER A 113 9.50 -13.13 13.77
C SER A 113 10.86 -12.48 14.04
N ARG A 114 11.33 -12.48 15.30
CA ARG A 114 12.70 -12.07 15.59
C ARG A 114 13.64 -12.88 14.70
N LYS A 115 14.53 -12.21 13.96
CA LYS A 115 15.70 -12.89 13.39
C LYS A 115 16.54 -13.40 14.56
N THR A 116 16.52 -14.71 14.78
CA THR A 116 17.52 -15.36 15.63
C THR A 116 18.89 -15.05 15.01
N ARG A 117 19.79 -14.50 15.83
CA ARG A 117 21.20 -14.28 15.45
C ARG A 117 21.90 -15.61 15.21
#